data_AF-A0AAV8WW28-F1
#
_entry.id   AF-A0AAV8WW28-F1
#
_cell.length_a   1.000
_cell.length_b   1.000
_cell.length_c   1.000
_cell.angle_alpha   90.00
_cell.angle_beta   90.00
_cell.angle_gamma   90.00
#
_symmetry.space_group_name_H-M   'P 1'
#
loop_
_entity.id
_entity.type
_entity.pdbx_description
1 polymer ?
#
loop_
_entity_poly.entity_id
_entity_poly.type
_entity_poly.pdbx_seq_one_letter_code
_entity_poly.pdbx_strand_id
1 'polypeptide(L)'
;KMPRKVFKLERKVGLYKELEFPGALSIFNSLERVLRLPSVASKRYLTNKVDRCVTGLIAQQQCVGPLHTPLADVAQGIASSIGEQPIKGLVNTEAGARMTVAEAISNLVFAGISDLKDVKCSGNWMWAAKLPGEGAALFDACKAMCHLMSQLGIAVDGGKDSLSMAARVGKDTVKAPGTLVVSTYAPCPDVRKVVTPDLKAPSMGKSGVLLFVDLSHGGNRLGGSALAQVFNQLGQETPDINCADDLKNAFCGDTRAN
;
A
#
# COMPACT_ATOMS: atom_id res chain seq x y z
N LYS A 1 -27.24 -27.20 -19.22
CA LYS A 1 -26.25 -27.16 -18.12
C LYS A 1 -25.01 -26.45 -18.66
N MET A 2 -24.53 -25.35 -18.06
CA MET A 2 -23.29 -24.72 -18.53
C MET A 2 -22.13 -25.72 -18.41
N PRO A 3 -21.28 -25.86 -19.45
CA PRO A 3 -20.13 -26.75 -19.38
C PRO A 3 -19.17 -26.27 -18.28
N ARG A 4 -18.63 -27.22 -17.49
CA ARG A 4 -17.61 -26.92 -16.48
C ARG A 4 -16.37 -26.39 -17.19
N LYS A 5 -16.06 -25.11 -16.99
CA LYS A 5 -14.83 -24.51 -17.50
C LYS A 5 -13.67 -24.92 -16.60
N VAL A 6 -12.63 -25.48 -17.19
CA VAL A 6 -11.38 -25.85 -16.50
C VAL A 6 -10.31 -24.85 -16.94
N PHE A 7 -9.70 -24.17 -15.98
CA PHE A 7 -8.56 -23.31 -16.22
C PHE A 7 -7.29 -24.06 -15.84
N LYS A 8 -6.33 -24.16 -16.76
CA LYS A 8 -4.99 -24.66 -16.48
C LYS A 8 -4.08 -23.45 -16.36
N LEU A 9 -3.60 -23.19 -15.15
CA LEU A 9 -2.76 -22.05 -14.84
C LEU A 9 -1.32 -22.55 -14.63
N GLU A 10 -0.37 -21.92 -15.31
CA GLU A 10 1.06 -22.22 -15.17
C GLU A 10 1.70 -21.14 -14.30
N ARG A 11 2.43 -21.55 -13.26
CA ARG A 11 3.24 -20.64 -12.45
C ARG A 11 4.57 -20.39 -13.17
N LYS A 12 5.02 -19.14 -13.16
CA LYS A 12 6.36 -18.77 -13.63
C LYS A 12 7.11 -18.11 -12.48
N VAL A 13 8.29 -18.63 -12.17
CA VAL A 13 9.17 -18.05 -11.14
C VAL A 13 10.04 -17.01 -11.82
N GLY A 14 10.00 -15.78 -11.31
CA GLY A 14 10.93 -14.73 -11.71
C GLY A 14 12.30 -14.98 -11.07
N LEU A 15 13.36 -14.88 -11.87
CA LEU A 15 14.73 -14.88 -11.36
C LEU A 15 15.18 -13.43 -11.21
N TYR A 16 15.22 -12.95 -9.97
CA TYR A 16 15.67 -11.61 -9.63
C TYR A 16 17.07 -11.67 -9.03
N LYS A 17 17.91 -10.68 -9.36
CA LYS A 17 19.26 -10.57 -8.81
C LYS A 17 19.20 -9.91 -7.43
N GLU A 18 20.21 -10.22 -6.62
CA GLU A 18 20.49 -9.46 -5.41
C GLU A 18 20.78 -7.99 -5.75
N LEU A 19 20.57 -7.10 -4.78
CA LEU A 19 20.79 -5.68 -4.98
C LEU A 19 22.29 -5.37 -4.98
N GLU A 20 22.75 -4.76 -6.06
CA GLU A 20 24.13 -4.32 -6.24
C GLU A 20 24.14 -2.80 -6.23
N PHE A 21 24.47 -2.20 -5.08
CA PHE A 21 24.61 -0.75 -4.98
C PHE A 21 26.02 -0.31 -5.38
N PRO A 22 26.18 0.87 -6.02
CA PRO A 22 27.49 1.39 -6.34
C PRO A 22 28.31 1.67 -5.08
N GLY A 23 29.47 1.03 -4.92
CA GLY A 23 30.51 1.33 -3.91
C GLY A 23 29.98 1.81 -2.55
N ALA A 24 30.60 2.87 -2.00
CA ALA A 24 30.07 3.54 -0.82
C ALA A 24 28.76 4.27 -1.19
N LEU A 25 27.62 3.65 -0.88
CA LEU A 25 26.31 4.25 -1.11
C LEU A 25 26.14 5.50 -0.24
N SER A 26 26.13 6.67 -0.87
CA SER A 26 25.84 7.92 -0.17
C SER A 26 24.36 7.98 0.22
N ILE A 27 24.10 8.17 1.52
CA ILE A 27 22.74 8.34 2.06
C ILE A 27 22.07 9.55 1.41
N PHE A 28 22.77 10.68 1.29
CA PHE A 28 22.22 11.90 0.70
C PHE A 28 21.86 11.72 -0.78
N ASN A 29 22.73 11.07 -1.56
CA ASN A 29 22.44 10.82 -2.98
C ASN A 29 21.27 9.84 -3.14
N SER A 30 21.17 8.84 -2.26
CA SER A 30 20.05 7.89 -2.26
C SER A 30 18.74 8.58 -1.91
N LEU A 31 18.76 9.44 -0.88
CA LEU A 31 17.60 10.22 -0.46
C LEU A 31 17.15 11.18 -1.57
N GLU A 32 18.07 11.89 -2.23
CA GLU A 32 17.74 12.78 -3.35
C GLU A 32 17.03 12.01 -4.47
N ARG A 33 17.55 10.85 -4.85
CA ARG A 33 16.93 9.99 -5.88
C ARG A 33 15.54 9.52 -5.47
N VAL A 34 15.39 9.02 -4.25
CA VAL A 34 14.11 8.51 -3.72
C VAL A 34 13.08 9.63 -3.66
N LEU A 35 13.43 10.82 -3.16
CA LEU A 35 12.49 11.95 -3.06
C LEU A 35 12.07 12.52 -4.42
N ARG A 36 12.84 12.27 -5.49
CA ARG A 36 12.50 12.65 -6.87
C ARG A 36 11.64 11.62 -7.60
N LEU A 37 11.52 10.40 -7.06
CA LEU A 37 10.66 9.36 -7.63
C LEU A 37 9.19 9.79 -7.52
N PRO A 38 8.40 9.87 -8.60
CA PRO A 38 7.03 10.39 -8.55
C PRO A 38 6.10 9.67 -7.56
N SER A 39 6.30 8.36 -7.32
CA SER A 39 5.54 7.61 -6.31
C SER A 39 5.81 8.09 -4.88
N VAL A 40 6.98 8.68 -4.60
CA VAL A 40 7.37 9.22 -3.29
C VAL A 40 7.21 10.75 -3.21
N ALA A 41 7.53 11.46 -4.30
CA ALA A 41 7.52 12.92 -4.36
C ALA A 41 6.17 13.55 -3.99
N SER A 42 6.16 14.84 -3.66
CA SER A 42 4.95 15.57 -3.29
C SER A 42 3.84 15.44 -4.34
N LYS A 43 2.62 15.11 -3.90
CA LYS A 43 1.43 14.99 -4.74
C LYS A 43 0.64 16.30 -4.89
N ARG A 44 1.26 17.45 -4.58
CA ARG A 44 0.60 18.77 -4.59
C ARG A 44 -0.07 19.10 -5.92
N TYR A 45 0.51 18.63 -7.03
CA TYR A 45 -0.04 18.82 -8.37
C TYR A 45 -1.34 18.05 -8.63
N LEU A 46 -1.64 16.99 -7.85
CA LEU A 46 -2.91 16.26 -7.89
C LEU A 46 -3.92 16.88 -6.94
N THR A 47 -3.50 17.18 -5.71
CA THR A 47 -4.40 17.66 -4.65
C THR A 47 -4.98 19.03 -4.99
N ASN A 48 -4.20 19.93 -5.58
CA ASN A 48 -4.61 21.32 -5.81
C ASN A 48 -5.55 21.54 -6.99
N LYS A 49 -5.84 20.51 -7.80
CA LYS A 49 -6.64 20.64 -9.03
C LYS A 49 -8.12 20.34 -8.84
N VAL A 50 -8.49 19.80 -7.69
CA VAL A 50 -9.84 19.30 -7.42
C VAL A 50 -10.41 19.96 -6.17
N ASP A 51 -11.74 20.07 -6.13
CA ASP A 51 -12.46 20.43 -4.91
C ASP A 51 -12.23 19.37 -3.82
N ARG A 52 -12.12 19.81 -2.57
CA ARG A 52 -11.88 18.94 -1.40
C ARG A 52 -12.78 19.28 -0.22
N CYS A 53 -13.80 20.11 -0.38
CA CYS A 53 -14.62 20.60 0.73
C CYS A 53 -16.09 20.93 0.39
N VAL A 54 -16.55 20.71 -0.86
CA VAL A 54 -17.87 21.15 -1.35
C VAL A 54 -19.06 20.77 -0.45
N THR A 55 -18.99 19.65 0.25
CA THR A 55 -20.09 19.15 1.10
C THR A 55 -20.15 19.77 2.50
N GLY A 56 -19.07 20.44 2.94
CA GLY A 56 -18.92 20.88 4.34
C GLY A 56 -18.76 19.74 5.36
N LEU A 57 -18.68 18.48 4.92
CA LEU A 57 -18.56 17.29 5.77
C LEU A 57 -17.16 16.65 5.75
N ILE A 58 -16.18 17.34 5.18
CA ILE A 58 -14.81 16.84 5.05
C ILE A 58 -13.99 17.29 6.26
N ALA A 59 -13.70 16.35 7.17
CA ALA A 59 -12.96 16.64 8.40
C ALA A 59 -11.43 16.58 8.20
N GLN A 60 -10.95 15.65 7.36
CA GLN A 60 -9.53 15.47 7.05
C GLN A 60 -9.34 15.38 5.54
N GLN A 61 -8.51 16.28 4.99
CA GLN A 61 -8.08 16.27 3.59
C GLN A 61 -6.67 15.69 3.45
N GLN A 62 -6.24 15.49 2.21
CA GLN A 62 -4.88 15.05 1.88
C GLN A 62 -3.80 16.00 2.42
N CYS A 63 -4.11 17.30 2.50
CA CYS A 63 -3.19 18.33 2.97
C CYS A 63 -3.27 18.52 4.49
N VAL A 64 -2.13 18.50 5.18
CA VAL A 64 -2.02 18.63 6.65
C VAL A 64 -1.13 19.81 7.06
N GLY A 65 -1.32 20.23 8.30
CA GLY A 65 -0.54 21.25 8.97
C GLY A 65 -0.63 22.65 8.34
N PRO A 66 0.08 23.64 8.92
CA PRO A 66 0.01 25.03 8.48
C PRO A 66 0.49 25.27 7.04
N LEU A 67 1.31 24.37 6.50
CA LEU A 67 1.87 24.48 5.14
C LEU A 67 1.02 23.78 4.06
N HIS A 68 -0.12 23.21 4.46
CA HIS A 68 -1.01 22.43 3.59
C HIS A 68 -0.23 21.39 2.76
N THR A 69 0.64 20.61 3.42
CA THR A 69 1.49 19.63 2.75
C THR A 69 0.69 18.35 2.51
N PRO A 70 0.66 17.78 1.29
CA PRO A 70 -0.17 16.61 0.96
C PRO A 70 0.45 15.32 1.53
N LEU A 71 0.26 15.09 2.83
CA LEU A 71 0.88 14.00 3.60
C LEU A 71 -0.13 13.19 4.44
N ALA A 72 -1.44 13.50 4.42
CA ALA A 72 -2.38 12.71 5.21
C ALA A 72 -2.48 11.28 4.68
N ASP A 73 -2.43 10.31 5.59
CA ASP A 73 -2.59 8.87 5.27
C ASP A 73 -4.08 8.47 5.13
N VAL A 74 -5.00 9.26 5.70
CA VAL A 74 -6.44 9.00 5.74
C VAL A 74 -7.28 10.23 5.40
N ALA A 75 -8.41 10.04 4.73
CA ALA A 75 -9.47 11.04 4.56
C ALA A 75 -10.67 10.74 5.49
N GLN A 76 -11.40 11.78 5.94
CA GLN A 76 -12.45 11.62 6.97
C GLN A 76 -13.83 12.22 6.69
N GLY A 77 -14.83 11.48 7.22
CA GLY A 77 -16.29 11.59 7.12
C GLY A 77 -16.88 10.18 7.28
N ILE A 78 -16.40 9.28 6.42
CA ILE A 78 -16.17 7.84 6.66
C ILE A 78 -14.66 7.69 6.49
N ALA A 79 -13.94 7.08 7.45
CA ALA A 79 -12.49 6.99 7.37
C ALA A 79 -12.11 6.08 6.19
N SER A 80 -11.24 6.56 5.29
CA SER A 80 -10.85 5.81 4.09
C SER A 80 -9.36 5.96 3.80
N SER A 81 -8.74 4.83 3.46
CA SER A 81 -7.34 4.74 3.07
C SER A 81 -7.15 3.83 1.85
N ILE A 82 -5.96 3.87 1.25
CA ILE A 82 -5.60 3.04 0.10
C ILE A 82 -4.26 2.35 0.38
N GLY A 83 -4.12 1.11 -0.09
CA GLY A 83 -2.84 0.43 -0.23
C GLY A 83 -2.68 -0.17 -1.64
N GLU A 84 -1.45 -0.21 -2.13
CA GLU A 84 -1.06 -0.76 -3.43
C GLU A 84 0.44 -1.09 -3.47
N GLN A 85 0.81 -2.30 -3.89
CA GLN A 85 2.22 -2.74 -3.88
C GLN A 85 2.66 -3.46 -5.18
N PRO A 86 2.46 -2.87 -6.37
CA PRO A 86 2.73 -3.53 -7.65
C PRO A 86 4.21 -3.85 -7.86
N ILE A 87 5.12 -2.98 -7.41
CA ILE A 87 6.57 -3.19 -7.59
C ILE A 87 7.07 -4.34 -6.70
N LYS A 88 6.54 -4.46 -5.47
CA LYS A 88 6.79 -5.65 -4.63
C LYS A 88 6.17 -6.90 -5.25
N GLY A 89 4.97 -6.78 -5.82
CA GLY A 89 4.27 -7.85 -6.54
C GLY A 89 5.01 -8.39 -7.76
N LEU A 90 5.87 -7.57 -8.40
CA LEU A 90 6.78 -8.04 -9.44
C LEU A 90 7.81 -9.04 -8.89
N VAL A 91 8.32 -8.82 -7.68
CA VAL A 91 9.35 -9.70 -7.08
C VAL A 91 8.71 -10.91 -6.43
N ASN A 92 7.68 -10.69 -5.61
CA ASN A 92 6.90 -11.74 -4.98
C ASN A 92 5.42 -11.31 -4.97
N THR A 93 4.62 -12.02 -5.74
CA THR A 93 3.19 -11.71 -5.94
C THR A 93 2.37 -11.87 -4.66
N GLU A 94 2.64 -12.90 -3.85
CA GLU A 94 1.91 -13.13 -2.59
C GLU A 94 2.27 -12.08 -1.54
N ALA A 95 3.56 -11.73 -1.42
CA ALA A 95 4.02 -10.68 -0.53
C ALA A 95 3.48 -9.31 -0.95
N GLY A 96 3.47 -9.01 -2.25
CA GLY A 96 2.85 -7.79 -2.79
C GLY A 96 1.36 -7.68 -2.41
N ALA A 97 0.61 -8.78 -2.49
CA ALA A 97 -0.79 -8.80 -2.08
C ALA A 97 -0.97 -8.58 -0.57
N ARG A 98 -0.17 -9.24 0.28
CA ARG A 98 -0.20 -9.04 1.75
C ARG A 98 0.19 -7.62 2.15
N MET A 99 1.27 -7.09 1.56
CA MET A 99 1.74 -5.73 1.83
C MET A 99 0.73 -4.67 1.35
N THR A 100 -0.02 -4.94 0.29
CA THR A 100 -1.13 -4.07 -0.15
C THR A 100 -2.20 -3.94 0.92
N VAL A 101 -2.61 -5.05 1.55
CA VAL A 101 -3.55 -5.03 2.68
C VAL A 101 -2.94 -4.32 3.88
N ALA A 102 -1.67 -4.62 4.20
CA ALA A 102 -0.99 -4.03 5.34
C ALA A 102 -0.88 -2.51 5.24
N GLU A 103 -0.50 -1.98 4.06
CA GLU A 103 -0.43 -0.54 3.82
C GLU A 103 -1.80 0.13 3.95
N ALA A 104 -2.85 -0.49 3.40
CA ALA A 104 -4.20 0.05 3.52
C ALA A 104 -4.62 0.15 5.00
N ILE A 105 -4.34 -0.89 5.80
CA ILE A 105 -4.64 -0.90 7.23
C ILE A 105 -3.76 0.08 8.01
N SER A 106 -2.45 0.14 7.73
CA SER A 106 -1.54 1.07 8.43
C SER A 106 -1.91 2.53 8.15
N ASN A 107 -2.33 2.86 6.92
CA ASN A 107 -2.77 4.21 6.58
C ASN A 107 -4.06 4.61 7.32
N LEU A 108 -4.90 3.64 7.70
CA LEU A 108 -6.16 3.88 8.40
C LEU A 108 -5.97 4.09 9.93
N VAL A 109 -4.83 3.68 10.49
CA VAL A 109 -4.64 3.56 11.95
C VAL A 109 -4.89 4.87 12.71
N PHE A 110 -4.42 5.98 12.14
CA PHE A 110 -4.51 7.31 12.73
C PHE A 110 -5.89 7.95 12.64
N ALA A 111 -6.89 7.25 12.10
CA ALA A 111 -8.25 7.75 11.95
C ALA A 111 -9.10 7.59 13.21
N GLY A 112 -8.72 6.73 14.15
CA GLY A 112 -9.54 6.42 15.33
C GLY A 112 -10.88 5.77 14.96
N ILE A 113 -10.82 4.64 14.25
CA ILE A 113 -12.02 3.88 13.87
C ILE A 113 -12.62 3.11 15.05
N SER A 114 -13.85 2.63 14.89
CA SER A 114 -14.61 1.87 15.91
C SER A 114 -13.94 0.55 16.30
N ASP A 115 -13.74 -0.36 15.35
CA ASP A 115 -13.01 -1.62 15.50
C ASP A 115 -12.38 -1.98 14.15
N LEU A 116 -11.27 -2.73 14.15
CA LEU A 116 -10.68 -3.26 12.93
C LEU A 116 -11.68 -4.13 12.13
N LYS A 117 -12.57 -4.85 12.82
CA LYS A 117 -13.60 -5.70 12.19
C LYS A 117 -14.68 -4.90 11.43
N ASP A 118 -14.82 -3.62 11.75
CA ASP A 118 -15.76 -2.73 11.06
C ASP A 118 -15.21 -2.23 9.72
N VAL A 119 -13.92 -2.47 9.46
CA VAL A 119 -13.29 -2.16 8.18
C VAL A 119 -13.88 -3.02 7.07
N LYS A 120 -14.33 -2.34 6.01
CA LYS A 120 -14.73 -2.93 4.74
C LYS A 120 -13.75 -2.52 3.66
N CYS A 121 -13.67 -3.33 2.62
CA CYS A 121 -12.65 -3.17 1.58
C CYS A 121 -13.25 -3.26 0.18
N SER A 122 -12.85 -2.33 -0.68
CA SER A 122 -12.98 -2.48 -2.13
C SER A 122 -11.69 -3.05 -2.71
N GLY A 123 -11.77 -4.19 -3.40
CA GLY A 123 -10.63 -4.84 -4.06
C GLY A 123 -10.66 -4.60 -5.56
N ASN A 124 -9.67 -3.88 -6.09
CA ASN A 124 -9.55 -3.60 -7.52
C ASN A 124 -8.33 -4.31 -8.11
N TRP A 125 -8.55 -5.11 -9.15
CA TRP A 125 -7.55 -6.00 -9.74
C TRP A 125 -7.20 -5.57 -11.15
N MET A 126 -5.98 -5.12 -11.37
CA MET A 126 -5.44 -4.80 -12.69
C MET A 126 -4.38 -5.83 -13.04
N TRP A 127 -4.66 -6.67 -14.04
CA TRP A 127 -3.80 -7.80 -14.37
C TRP A 127 -3.75 -8.09 -15.86
N ALA A 128 -2.66 -8.66 -16.36
CA ALA A 128 -2.58 -9.19 -17.72
C ALA A 128 -2.86 -10.70 -17.74
N ALA A 129 -3.98 -11.13 -17.15
CA ALA A 129 -4.23 -12.52 -16.72
C ALA A 129 -4.17 -13.59 -17.83
N LYS A 130 -4.31 -13.19 -19.09
CA LYS A 130 -4.21 -14.08 -20.26
C LYS A 130 -2.76 -14.34 -20.71
N LEU A 131 -1.79 -13.57 -20.22
CA LEU A 131 -0.38 -13.78 -20.53
C LEU A 131 0.20 -14.93 -19.72
N PRO A 132 1.26 -15.61 -20.21
CA PRO A 132 1.86 -16.74 -19.51
C PRO A 132 2.32 -16.38 -18.10
N GLY A 133 1.97 -17.19 -17.10
CA GLY A 133 2.30 -16.95 -15.68
C GLY A 133 1.27 -16.10 -14.93
N GLU A 134 0.66 -15.13 -15.60
CA GLU A 134 -0.12 -14.06 -14.96
C GLU A 134 -1.42 -14.55 -14.31
N GLY A 135 -2.13 -15.48 -14.94
CA GLY A 135 -3.35 -16.04 -14.35
C GLY A 135 -3.07 -16.82 -13.05
N ALA A 136 -1.94 -17.52 -12.96
CA ALA A 136 -1.54 -18.21 -11.73
C ALA A 136 -1.13 -17.20 -10.65
N ALA A 137 -0.37 -16.17 -11.03
CA ALA A 137 0.06 -15.10 -10.13
C ALA A 137 -1.14 -14.35 -9.53
N LEU A 138 -2.16 -14.02 -10.34
CA LEU A 138 -3.41 -13.42 -9.86
C LEU A 138 -4.12 -14.31 -8.82
N PHE A 139 -4.17 -15.63 -9.06
CA PHE A 139 -4.76 -16.57 -8.13
C PHE A 139 -3.99 -16.63 -6.80
N ASP A 140 -2.66 -16.70 -6.87
CA ASP A 140 -1.80 -16.74 -5.68
C ASP A 140 -1.88 -15.43 -4.88
N ALA A 141 -1.91 -14.27 -5.55
CA ALA A 141 -2.19 -12.97 -4.92
C ALA A 141 -3.53 -12.95 -4.18
N CYS A 142 -4.60 -13.40 -4.84
CA CYS A 142 -5.94 -13.46 -4.25
C CYS A 142 -5.97 -14.38 -3.03
N LYS A 143 -5.36 -15.57 -3.13
CA LYS A 143 -5.26 -16.51 -2.01
C LYS A 143 -4.50 -15.91 -0.83
N ALA A 144 -3.34 -15.28 -1.07
CA ALA A 144 -2.53 -14.64 -0.05
C ALA A 144 -3.27 -13.47 0.64
N MET A 145 -3.95 -12.63 -0.15
CA MET A 145 -4.79 -11.55 0.34
C MET A 145 -5.92 -12.09 1.24
N CYS A 146 -6.68 -13.06 0.75
CA CYS A 146 -7.79 -13.66 1.50
C CYS A 146 -7.32 -14.30 2.82
N HIS A 147 -6.15 -14.94 2.82
CA HIS A 147 -5.59 -15.53 4.04
C HIS A 147 -5.29 -14.46 5.10
N LEU A 148 -4.57 -13.40 4.74
CA LEU A 148 -4.26 -12.30 5.66
C LEU A 148 -5.54 -11.57 6.13
N MET A 149 -6.44 -11.23 5.21
CA MET A 149 -7.71 -10.58 5.55
C MET A 149 -8.54 -11.41 6.53
N SER A 150 -8.58 -12.74 6.35
CA SER A 150 -9.26 -13.65 7.28
C SER A 150 -8.66 -13.62 8.68
N GLN A 151 -7.34 -13.50 8.81
CA GLN A 151 -6.66 -13.38 10.11
C GLN A 151 -6.95 -12.03 10.78
N LEU A 152 -7.04 -10.96 9.99
CA LEU A 152 -7.39 -9.61 10.46
C LEU A 152 -8.89 -9.46 10.78
N GLY A 153 -9.75 -10.35 10.26
CA GLY A 153 -11.20 -10.28 10.43
C GLY A 153 -11.88 -9.25 9.54
N ILE A 154 -11.25 -8.90 8.41
CA ILE A 154 -11.77 -7.97 7.40
C ILE A 154 -12.04 -8.72 6.09
N ALA A 155 -12.81 -8.11 5.19
CA ALA A 155 -13.11 -8.73 3.90
C ALA A 155 -13.34 -7.69 2.80
N VAL A 156 -13.12 -8.12 1.56
CA VAL A 156 -13.56 -7.40 0.37
C VAL A 156 -15.06 -7.60 0.19
N ASP A 157 -15.83 -6.51 0.17
CA ASP A 157 -17.29 -6.51 -0.03
C ASP A 157 -17.74 -5.76 -1.29
N GLY A 158 -16.80 -5.14 -2.00
CA GLY A 158 -16.98 -4.56 -3.34
C GLY A 158 -15.70 -4.62 -4.15
N GLY A 159 -15.77 -4.40 -5.45
CA GLY A 159 -14.56 -4.42 -6.26
C GLY A 159 -14.80 -4.51 -7.76
N LYS A 160 -13.70 -4.53 -8.51
CA LYS A 160 -13.69 -4.66 -9.97
C LYS A 160 -12.40 -5.32 -10.45
N ASP A 161 -12.45 -5.90 -11.63
CA ASP A 161 -11.27 -6.40 -12.34
C ASP A 161 -11.09 -5.77 -13.73
N SER A 162 -9.83 -5.67 -14.14
CA SER A 162 -9.36 -5.31 -15.48
C SER A 162 -8.25 -6.27 -15.87
N LEU A 163 -8.56 -7.27 -16.69
CA LEU A 163 -7.71 -8.45 -16.94
C LEU A 163 -6.91 -8.40 -18.26
N SER A 164 -6.83 -7.23 -18.89
CA SER A 164 -6.16 -7.01 -20.18
C SER A 164 -5.07 -5.94 -20.08
N MET A 165 -4.35 -5.86 -18.96
CA MET A 165 -3.33 -4.82 -18.69
C MET A 165 -2.02 -5.03 -19.47
N ALA A 166 -2.12 -5.14 -20.79
CA ALA A 166 -0.99 -5.25 -21.70
C ALA A 166 -1.26 -4.51 -23.01
N ALA A 167 -0.20 -3.96 -23.60
CA ALA A 167 -0.23 -3.26 -24.87
C ALA A 167 0.87 -3.77 -25.79
N ARG A 168 0.62 -3.76 -27.09
CA ARG A 168 1.62 -4.10 -28.10
C ARG A 168 2.36 -2.84 -28.54
N VAL A 169 3.68 -2.85 -28.43
CA VAL A 169 4.55 -1.75 -28.85
C VAL A 169 5.50 -2.30 -29.92
N GLY A 170 5.16 -2.08 -31.19
CA GLY A 170 5.85 -2.69 -32.31
C GLY A 170 5.77 -4.23 -32.28
N LYS A 171 6.93 -4.88 -32.10
CA LYS A 171 7.03 -6.35 -32.01
C LYS A 171 6.86 -6.87 -30.58
N ASP A 172 7.01 -6.01 -29.58
CA ASP A 172 7.01 -6.40 -28.18
C ASP A 172 5.62 -6.26 -27.54
N THR A 173 5.38 -7.06 -26.50
CA THR A 173 4.22 -6.91 -25.62
C THR A 173 4.69 -6.35 -24.30
N VAL A 174 4.27 -5.12 -23.99
CA VAL A 174 4.54 -4.47 -22.72
C VAL A 174 3.32 -4.71 -21.82
N LYS A 175 3.52 -5.33 -20.66
CA LYS A 175 2.47 -5.53 -19.66
C LYS A 175 2.71 -4.63 -18.45
N ALA A 176 1.62 -4.18 -17.83
CA ALA A 176 1.69 -3.60 -16.50
C ALA A 176 2.02 -4.70 -15.49
N PRO A 177 2.63 -4.36 -14.34
CA PRO A 177 2.66 -5.24 -13.18
C PRO A 177 1.24 -5.71 -12.83
N GLY A 178 1.13 -6.91 -12.27
CA GLY A 178 -0.09 -7.31 -11.59
C GLY A 178 -0.31 -6.43 -10.37
N THR A 179 -1.41 -5.70 -10.34
CA THR A 179 -1.70 -4.70 -9.30
C THR A 179 -3.02 -5.02 -8.63
N LEU A 180 -2.95 -5.23 -7.32
CA LEU A 180 -4.08 -5.13 -6.42
C LEU A 180 -4.09 -3.74 -5.80
N VAL A 181 -5.25 -3.08 -5.80
CA VAL A 181 -5.49 -1.86 -5.01
C VAL A 181 -6.60 -2.16 -4.02
N VAL A 182 -6.30 -1.99 -2.74
CA VAL A 182 -7.27 -2.14 -1.65
C VAL A 182 -7.62 -0.74 -1.14
N SER A 183 -8.90 -0.40 -1.23
CA SER A 183 -9.44 0.81 -0.59
C SER A 183 -10.23 0.38 0.63
N THR A 184 -9.89 0.92 1.80
CA THR A 184 -10.64 0.65 3.03
C THR A 184 -11.66 1.74 3.28
N TYR A 185 -12.70 1.38 4.01
CA TYR A 185 -13.64 2.34 4.59
C TYR A 185 -14.18 1.81 5.92
N ALA A 186 -14.26 2.69 6.92
CA ALA A 186 -14.72 2.34 8.26
C ALA A 186 -15.41 3.52 8.96
N PRO A 187 -16.36 3.25 9.88
CA PRO A 187 -16.93 4.29 10.73
C PRO A 187 -15.87 4.90 11.64
N CYS A 188 -15.83 6.24 11.68
CA CYS A 188 -15.00 7.03 12.60
C CYS A 188 -15.93 7.70 13.62
N PRO A 189 -16.00 7.20 14.87
CA PRO A 189 -16.92 7.74 15.87
C PRO A 189 -16.65 9.19 16.27
N ASP A 190 -15.38 9.62 16.21
CA ASP A 190 -14.99 10.99 16.55
C ASP A 190 -13.91 11.52 15.60
N VAL A 191 -14.34 12.32 14.63
CA VAL A 191 -13.48 12.93 13.61
C VAL A 191 -12.50 13.98 14.14
N ARG A 192 -12.54 14.30 15.44
CA ARG A 192 -11.61 15.25 16.07
C ARG A 192 -10.33 14.57 16.56
N LYS A 193 -10.32 13.24 16.63
CA LYS A 193 -9.23 12.43 17.18
C LYS A 193 -8.21 11.96 16.13
N VAL A 194 -8.29 12.48 14.90
CA VAL A 194 -7.36 12.11 13.84
C VAL A 194 -5.95 12.55 14.21
N VAL A 195 -5.00 11.63 14.04
CA VAL A 195 -3.58 11.97 14.12
C VAL A 195 -3.06 12.27 12.72
N THR A 196 -2.28 13.34 12.61
CA THR A 196 -1.67 13.79 11.35
C THR A 196 -0.15 13.78 11.49
N PRO A 197 0.60 13.60 10.39
CA PRO A 197 2.06 13.44 10.44
C PRO A 197 2.84 14.72 10.74
N ASP A 198 2.20 15.89 10.84
CA ASP A 198 2.87 17.10 11.28
C ASP A 198 3.21 17.05 12.78
N LEU A 199 4.52 17.17 13.08
CA LEU A 199 5.03 17.19 14.45
C LEU A 199 4.68 18.53 15.13
N LYS A 200 3.85 18.45 16.18
CA LYS A 200 3.31 19.63 16.87
C LYS A 200 4.13 20.07 18.10
N ALA A 201 4.84 19.14 18.75
CA ALA A 201 5.55 19.46 19.99
C ALA A 201 6.59 20.59 19.85
N PRO A 202 7.47 20.60 18.83
CA PRO A 202 8.49 21.64 18.70
C PRO A 202 7.91 23.05 18.52
N SER A 203 6.84 23.21 17.72
CA SER A 203 6.19 24.51 17.52
C SER A 203 5.46 25.03 18.77
N MET A 204 5.17 24.15 19.73
CA MET A 204 4.59 24.48 21.02
C MET A 204 5.64 24.67 22.13
N GLY A 205 6.94 24.63 21.82
CA GLY A 205 8.01 24.68 22.81
C GLY A 205 8.07 23.45 23.73
N LYS A 206 7.51 22.32 23.29
CA LYS A 206 7.51 21.05 24.02
C LYS A 206 8.48 20.06 23.38
N SER A 207 9.02 19.16 24.20
CA SER A 207 9.73 17.98 23.70
C SER A 207 8.73 16.87 23.33
N GLY A 208 9.04 16.12 22.28
CA GLY A 208 8.30 14.93 21.88
C GLY A 208 9.24 13.73 21.75
N VAL A 209 8.68 12.53 21.69
CA VAL A 209 9.43 11.29 21.47
C VAL A 209 8.93 10.66 20.18
N LEU A 210 9.85 10.21 19.34
CA LEU A 210 9.53 9.41 18.16
C LEU A 210 9.65 7.93 18.52
N LEU A 211 8.56 7.19 18.35
CA LEU A 211 8.52 5.76 18.55
C LEU A 211 8.45 5.08 17.19
N PHE A 212 9.36 4.13 16.95
CA PHE A 212 9.36 3.31 15.75
C PHE A 212 8.78 1.92 16.07
N VAL A 213 7.68 1.57 15.42
CA VAL A 213 7.05 0.25 15.54
C VAL A 213 7.53 -0.61 14.38
N ASP A 214 8.50 -1.49 14.64
CA ASP A 214 9.07 -2.37 13.63
C ASP A 214 8.23 -3.65 13.45
N LEU A 215 7.43 -3.70 12.39
CA LEU A 215 6.70 -4.90 11.97
C LEU A 215 7.54 -5.84 11.08
N SER A 216 8.78 -5.46 10.76
CA SER A 216 9.66 -6.24 9.89
C SER A 216 10.55 -7.23 10.65
N HIS A 217 10.56 -7.18 11.98
CA HIS A 217 11.45 -7.95 12.86
C HIS A 217 12.92 -7.85 12.47
N GLY A 218 13.38 -6.64 12.12
CA GLY A 218 14.76 -6.38 11.68
C GLY A 218 15.11 -6.91 10.28
N GLY A 219 14.13 -7.41 9.52
CA GLY A 219 14.40 -8.02 8.21
C GLY A 219 14.93 -7.03 7.16
N ASN A 220 14.60 -5.73 7.26
CA ASN A 220 15.15 -4.64 6.43
C ASN A 220 15.20 -4.95 4.91
N ARG A 221 14.22 -5.72 4.42
CA ARG A 221 14.16 -6.25 3.04
C ARG A 221 13.98 -5.11 2.04
N LEU A 222 14.72 -5.12 0.94
CA LEU A 222 14.76 -4.01 -0.03
C LEU A 222 14.20 -4.36 -1.41
N GLY A 223 13.78 -5.61 -1.64
CA GLY A 223 13.18 -6.06 -2.89
C GLY A 223 11.87 -5.33 -3.19
N GLY A 224 11.78 -4.74 -4.38
CA GLY A 224 10.65 -3.93 -4.83
C GLY A 224 10.51 -2.59 -4.08
N SER A 225 11.57 -2.11 -3.44
CA SER A 225 11.58 -0.80 -2.75
C SER A 225 11.77 0.37 -3.73
N ALA A 226 11.39 1.57 -3.30
CA ALA A 226 11.71 2.80 -4.02
C ALA A 226 13.23 2.99 -4.20
N LEU A 227 14.02 2.56 -3.19
CA LEU A 227 15.48 2.58 -3.26
C LEU A 227 15.99 1.70 -4.41
N ALA A 228 15.54 0.44 -4.50
CA ALA A 228 15.91 -0.44 -5.60
C ALA A 228 15.51 0.16 -6.96
N GLN A 229 14.29 0.71 -7.06
CA GLN A 229 13.76 1.27 -8.30
C GLN A 229 14.61 2.43 -8.84
N VAL A 230 15.06 3.36 -7.98
CA VAL A 230 15.89 4.51 -8.43
C VAL A 230 17.32 4.14 -8.80
N PHE A 231 17.71 2.89 -8.57
CA PHE A 231 18.94 2.27 -9.07
C PHE A 231 18.67 1.29 -10.21
N ASN A 232 17.48 1.33 -10.83
CA ASN A 232 17.05 0.44 -11.92
C ASN A 232 17.12 -1.04 -11.56
N GLN A 233 16.83 -1.37 -10.31
CA GLN A 233 16.86 -2.72 -9.77
C GLN A 233 15.52 -3.08 -9.14
N LEU A 234 15.29 -4.39 -9.02
CA LEU A 234 14.16 -4.94 -8.27
C LEU A 234 14.62 -5.55 -6.95
N GLY A 235 15.77 -6.26 -6.91
CA GLY A 235 16.17 -7.06 -5.76
C GLY A 235 15.39 -8.37 -5.65
N GLN A 236 15.82 -9.25 -4.75
CA GLN A 236 15.26 -10.59 -4.59
C GLN A 236 14.39 -10.77 -3.34
N GLU A 237 14.67 -10.05 -2.25
CA GLU A 237 13.95 -10.21 -0.98
C GLU A 237 12.89 -9.15 -0.77
N THR A 238 11.62 -9.50 -0.96
CA THR A 238 10.49 -8.58 -0.81
C THR A 238 10.09 -8.40 0.65
N PRO A 239 9.80 -7.17 1.13
CA PRO A 239 9.08 -6.95 2.38
C PRO A 239 7.76 -7.71 2.42
N ASP A 240 7.43 -8.27 3.58
CA ASP A 240 6.24 -9.09 3.75
C ASP A 240 5.74 -9.08 5.19
N ILE A 241 4.47 -9.44 5.39
CA ILE A 241 3.86 -9.64 6.70
C ILE A 241 4.13 -11.06 7.17
N ASN A 242 5.00 -11.17 8.17
CA ASN A 242 5.36 -12.45 8.76
C ASN A 242 4.34 -12.90 9.83
N CYS A 243 3.72 -11.95 10.53
CA CYS A 243 2.77 -12.20 11.61
C CYS A 243 1.57 -11.25 11.50
N ALA A 244 0.37 -11.80 11.28
CA ALA A 244 -0.85 -11.01 11.19
C ALA A 244 -1.25 -10.39 12.54
N ASP A 245 -0.93 -11.07 13.65
CA ASP A 245 -1.23 -10.57 15.00
C ASP A 245 -0.42 -9.33 15.34
N ASP A 246 0.82 -9.20 14.86
CA ASP A 246 1.63 -8.00 15.10
C ASP A 246 1.04 -6.77 14.40
N LEU A 247 0.58 -6.94 13.15
CA LEU A 247 -0.14 -5.88 12.43
C LEU A 247 -1.44 -5.48 13.16
N LYS A 248 -2.19 -6.47 13.63
CA LYS A 248 -3.43 -6.25 14.40
C LYS A 248 -3.16 -5.55 15.73
N ASN A 249 -2.13 -5.95 16.46
CA ASN A 249 -1.75 -5.37 17.74
C ASN A 249 -1.23 -3.94 17.58
N ALA A 250 -0.42 -3.68 16.55
CA ALA A 250 0.02 -2.32 16.23
C ALA A 250 -1.16 -1.40 15.89
N PHE A 251 -2.15 -1.91 15.13
CA PHE A 251 -3.37 -1.17 14.84
C PHE A 251 -4.21 -0.89 16.11
N CYS A 252 -4.46 -1.92 16.91
CA CYS A 252 -5.25 -1.80 18.13
C CYS A 252 -4.57 -0.93 19.21
N GLY A 253 -3.24 -1.00 19.32
CA GLY A 253 -2.48 -0.21 20.29
C GLY A 253 -2.67 1.29 20.09
N ASP A 254 -2.71 1.76 18.84
CA ASP A 254 -2.88 3.16 18.49
C ASP A 254 -4.34 3.63 18.60
N THR A 255 -5.32 2.81 18.19
CA THR A 255 -6.76 3.15 18.38
C THR A 255 -7.15 3.33 19.85
N ARG A 256 -6.45 2.69 20.80
CA ARG A 256 -6.67 2.87 22.25
C ARG A 256 -5.90 4.05 22.85
N ALA A 257 -4.88 4.54 22.17
CA ALA A 257 -4.08 5.69 22.61
C ALA A 257 -4.76 7.04 22.29
N ASN A 258 -5.74 7.04 21.37
CA ASN A 258 -6.49 8.21 20.91
C ASN A 258 -7.85 8.37 21.61
#